data_AF-A0A285PYB3-F1
#
_entry.id   AF-A0A285PYB3-F1
#
_cell.length_a   1.000
_cell.length_b   1.000
_cell.length_c   1.000
_cell.angle_alpha   90.00
_cell.angle_beta   90.00
_cell.angle_gamma   90.00
#
_symmetry.space_group_name_H-M   'P 1'
#
loop_
_entity.id
_entity.type
_entity.pdbx_description
1 polymer ?
#
loop_
_entity_poly.entity_id
_entity_poly.type
_entity_poly.pdbx_seq_one_letter_code
_entity_poly.pdbx_strand_id
1 'polypeptide(L)'
;MRQTPLSGVFGVENAGHSWEALQQAVDRVVAIIQSDPNNDRTDRIITRWLKRHLQRLGAEVHLDQLNSLVEDRDMLAENLENLVKKERFEGMLAGRQEGEHMKAEQIARNLIAMGLLTDAQIATASGLSDNEVKVLREEQKH
;
A
#
# COMPACT_ATOMS: atom_id res chain seq x y z
N MET A 1 11.89 11.29 -24.80
CA MET A 1 10.51 11.75 -24.50
C MET A 1 10.59 13.17 -23.96
N ARG A 2 9.66 14.07 -24.32
CA ARG A 2 9.64 15.42 -23.75
C ARG A 2 9.27 15.33 -22.27
N GLN A 3 10.13 15.82 -21.40
CA GLN A 3 9.82 15.97 -19.98
C GLN A 3 8.79 17.09 -19.84
N THR A 4 7.56 16.72 -19.49
CA THR A 4 6.42 17.62 -19.32
C THR A 4 5.83 17.44 -17.92
N PRO A 5 5.12 18.45 -17.38
CA PRO A 5 4.47 18.32 -16.07
C PRO A 5 3.56 17.08 -15.98
N LEU A 6 2.86 16.75 -17.08
CA LEU A 6 2.02 15.56 -17.17
C LEU A 6 2.83 14.27 -17.06
N SER A 7 3.98 14.17 -17.73
CA SER A 7 4.85 12.99 -17.60
C SER A 7 5.45 12.84 -16.19
N GLY A 8 5.66 13.96 -15.49
CA GLY A 8 6.08 13.94 -14.08
C GLY A 8 5.01 13.38 -13.16
N VAL A 9 3.76 13.85 -13.33
CA VAL A 9 2.57 13.35 -12.62
C VAL A 9 2.40 11.85 -12.77
N PHE A 10 2.41 11.34 -14.01
CA PHE A 10 2.33 9.90 -14.27
C PHE A 10 3.52 9.13 -13.69
N GLY A 11 4.70 9.74 -13.66
CA GLY A 11 5.89 9.15 -13.06
C GLY A 11 5.71 8.89 -11.57
N VAL A 12 5.05 9.81 -10.85
CA VAL A 12 4.76 9.65 -9.41
C VAL A 12 3.72 8.57 -9.18
N GLU A 13 2.64 8.53 -9.97
CA GLU A 13 1.58 7.52 -9.81
C GLU A 13 2.10 6.08 -9.98
N ASN A 14 3.09 5.86 -10.86
CA ASN A 14 3.63 4.53 -11.13
C ASN A 14 4.82 4.14 -10.23
N ALA A 15 5.27 5.04 -9.37
CA ALA A 15 6.48 4.86 -8.58
C ALA A 15 6.25 4.30 -7.16
N GLY A 16 5.01 3.92 -6.82
CA GLY A 16 4.63 3.41 -5.49
C GLY A 16 5.25 2.06 -5.08
N HIS A 17 6.10 1.44 -5.89
CA HIS A 17 6.68 0.13 -5.61
C HIS A 17 7.97 0.19 -4.76
N SER A 18 8.63 1.35 -4.67
CA SER A 18 9.75 1.55 -3.74
C SER A 18 9.94 3.02 -3.39
N TRP A 19 10.57 3.28 -2.25
CA TRP A 19 10.91 4.64 -1.82
C TRP A 19 11.84 5.31 -2.83
N GLU A 20 12.85 4.61 -3.34
CA GLU A 20 13.79 5.14 -4.32
C GLU A 20 13.10 5.52 -5.63
N ALA A 21 12.16 4.70 -6.11
CA ALA A 21 11.41 4.99 -7.32
C ALA A 21 10.55 6.24 -7.16
N LEU A 22 9.91 6.39 -5.99
CA LEU A 22 9.06 7.54 -5.65
C LEU A 22 9.88 8.83 -5.52
N GLN A 23 11.03 8.76 -4.84
CA GLN A 23 11.95 9.89 -4.74
C GLN A 23 12.45 10.34 -6.11
N GLN A 24 12.87 9.40 -6.96
CA GLN A 24 13.28 9.73 -8.34
C GLN A 24 12.15 10.34 -9.16
N ALA A 25 10.90 9.92 -8.94
CA ALA A 25 9.75 10.51 -9.62
C ALA A 25 9.51 11.96 -9.18
N VAL A 26 9.63 12.24 -7.89
CA VAL A 26 9.57 13.59 -7.33
C VAL A 26 10.71 14.45 -7.86
N ASP A 27 11.95 13.96 -7.86
CA ASP A 27 13.12 14.71 -8.35
C ASP A 27 12.94 15.08 -9.84
N ARG A 28 12.37 14.18 -10.64
CA ARG A 28 12.01 14.46 -12.04
C ARG A 28 10.95 15.55 -12.15
N VAL A 29 9.92 15.53 -11.31
CA VAL A 29 8.88 16.57 -11.27
C VAL A 29 9.49 17.92 -10.92
N VAL A 30 10.37 17.99 -9.93
CA VAL A 30 11.08 19.22 -9.54
C VAL A 30 11.92 19.77 -10.70
N ALA A 31 12.67 18.91 -11.40
CA ALA A 31 13.45 19.32 -12.57
C ALA A 31 12.56 19.84 -13.72
N ILE A 32 11.39 19.23 -13.93
CA ILE A 32 10.39 19.70 -14.90
C ILE A 32 9.87 21.09 -14.52
N ILE A 33 9.54 21.30 -13.25
CA ILE A 33 9.07 22.59 -12.75
C ILE A 33 10.14 23.66 -12.96
N GLN A 34 11.39 23.39 -12.57
CA GLN A 34 12.50 24.35 -12.69
C GLN A 34 12.84 24.73 -14.13
N SER A 35 12.58 23.85 -15.10
CA SER A 35 12.81 24.10 -16.52
C SER A 35 11.62 24.73 -17.26
N ASP A 36 10.47 24.89 -16.57
CA ASP A 36 9.27 25.51 -17.13
C ASP A 36 9.41 27.05 -17.13
N PRO A 37 9.17 27.75 -18.26
CA PRO A 37 9.13 29.21 -18.30
C PRO A 37 8.11 29.86 -17.35
N ASN A 38 7.13 29.09 -16.88
CA ASN A 38 6.11 29.48 -15.91
C ASN A 38 6.20 28.61 -14.63
N ASN A 39 7.42 28.36 -14.17
CA ASN A 39 7.75 27.53 -13.01
C ASN A 39 6.86 27.79 -11.79
N ASP A 40 6.58 29.04 -11.42
CA ASP A 40 5.74 29.39 -10.26
C ASP A 40 4.32 28.84 -10.40
N ARG A 41 3.72 28.98 -11.59
CA ARG A 41 2.37 28.47 -11.86
C ARG A 41 2.39 26.95 -11.90
N THR A 42 3.39 26.37 -12.56
CA THR A 42 3.51 24.91 -12.71
C THR A 42 3.72 24.26 -11.35
N ASP A 43 4.63 24.78 -10.52
CA ASP A 43 4.84 24.34 -9.14
C ASP A 43 3.52 24.35 -8.37
N ARG A 44 2.82 25.49 -8.33
CA ARG A 44 1.56 25.60 -7.60
C ARG A 44 0.49 24.58 -8.02
N ILE A 45 0.41 24.25 -9.30
CA ILE A 45 -0.53 23.25 -9.81
C ILE A 45 -0.11 21.85 -9.37
N ILE A 46 1.17 21.51 -9.52
CA ILE A 46 1.67 20.17 -9.22
C ILE A 46 1.74 19.93 -7.71
N THR A 47 2.13 20.92 -6.90
CA THR A 47 2.06 20.87 -5.43
C THR A 47 0.64 20.52 -4.96
N ARG A 48 -0.37 21.22 -5.48
CA ARG A 48 -1.78 20.94 -5.11
C ARG A 48 -2.25 19.55 -5.52
N TRP A 49 -1.87 19.13 -6.72
CA TRP A 49 -2.18 17.77 -7.19
C TRP A 49 -1.50 16.73 -6.29
N LEU A 50 -0.23 16.90 -5.97
CA LEU A 50 0.54 15.96 -5.17
C LEU A 50 -0.02 15.86 -3.74
N LYS A 51 -0.32 16.99 -3.08
CA LYS A 51 -1.00 16.98 -1.77
C LYS A 51 -2.25 16.11 -1.80
N ARG A 52 -3.12 16.31 -2.79
CA ARG A 52 -4.37 15.55 -2.93
C ARG A 52 -4.13 14.07 -3.21
N HIS A 53 -3.08 13.74 -3.96
CA HIS A 53 -2.71 12.35 -4.23
C HIS A 53 -2.22 11.66 -2.95
N LEU A 54 -1.28 12.27 -2.23
CA LEU A 54 -0.71 11.73 -1.01
C LEU A 54 -1.73 11.62 0.13
N GLN A 55 -2.64 12.61 0.27
CA GLN A 55 -3.77 12.52 1.20
C GLN A 55 -4.66 11.30 0.93
N ARG A 56 -4.91 10.97 -0.34
CA ARG A 56 -5.70 9.78 -0.72
C ARG A 56 -4.99 8.47 -0.41
N LEU A 57 -3.66 8.47 -0.41
CA LEU A 57 -2.84 7.32 -0.01
C LEU A 57 -2.68 7.21 1.51
N GLY A 58 -3.27 8.13 2.29
CA GLY A 58 -3.16 8.10 3.75
C GLY A 58 -1.79 8.54 4.27
N ALA A 59 -1.07 9.38 3.53
CA ALA A 59 0.10 10.09 4.06
C ALA A 59 -0.37 11.12 5.10
N GLU A 60 -0.02 10.90 6.36
CA GLU A 60 -0.63 11.58 7.52
C GLU A 60 0.13 12.83 7.99
N VAL A 61 1.35 13.08 7.51
CA VAL A 61 2.25 14.05 8.13
C VAL A 61 2.43 15.30 7.26
N HIS A 62 2.17 16.47 7.83
CA HIS A 62 2.55 17.82 7.38
C HIS A 62 2.29 18.24 5.91
N LEU A 63 1.46 17.53 5.13
CA LEU A 63 1.13 17.94 3.75
C LEU A 63 0.52 19.34 3.66
N ASP A 64 -0.11 19.83 4.72
CA ASP A 64 -0.61 21.21 4.78
C ASP A 64 0.50 22.26 4.70
N GLN A 65 1.72 21.93 5.17
CA GLN A 65 2.89 22.80 5.17
C GLN A 65 3.68 22.77 3.85
N LEU A 66 3.44 21.79 2.98
CA LEU A 66 4.08 21.65 1.66
C LEU A 66 3.62 22.77 0.69
N ASN A 67 4.24 23.93 0.67
CA ASN A 67 3.79 25.07 -0.14
C ASN A 67 4.39 25.06 -1.55
N SER A 68 5.57 24.47 -1.72
CA SER A 68 6.26 24.33 -2.99
C SER A 68 6.98 22.99 -3.08
N LEU A 69 6.90 22.30 -4.23
CA LEU A 69 7.67 21.07 -4.42
C LEU A 69 9.16 21.34 -4.59
N VAL A 70 9.50 22.53 -5.09
CA VAL A 70 10.89 22.94 -5.28
C VAL A 70 11.53 23.29 -3.94
N GLU A 71 10.82 23.99 -3.06
CA GLU A 71 11.36 24.45 -1.78
C GLU A 71 11.27 23.38 -0.68
N ASP A 72 10.16 22.65 -0.61
CA ASP A 72 9.88 21.72 0.49
C ASP A 72 10.20 20.26 0.15
N ARG A 73 11.16 20.04 -0.77
CA ARG A 73 11.51 18.71 -1.27
C ARG A 73 11.90 17.74 -0.15
N ASP A 74 12.62 18.22 0.86
CA ASP A 74 13.12 17.37 1.94
C ASP A 74 11.97 16.94 2.88
N MET A 75 11.00 17.83 3.15
CA MET A 75 9.76 17.49 3.86
C MET A 75 8.94 16.46 3.09
N LEU A 76 8.88 16.59 1.77
CA LEU A 76 8.21 15.62 0.92
C LEU A 76 8.91 14.25 0.98
N ALA A 77 10.24 14.20 0.91
CA ALA A 77 11.02 12.96 1.00
C ALA A 77 10.73 12.19 2.31
N GLU A 78 10.65 12.90 3.44
CA GLU A 78 10.31 12.32 4.75
C GLU A 78 8.88 11.73 4.75
N ASN A 79 7.90 12.46 4.21
CA ASN A 79 6.52 12.00 4.12
C ASN A 79 6.38 10.74 3.26
N LEU A 80 7.11 10.71 2.16
CA LEU A 80 7.16 9.57 1.26
C LEU A 80 7.79 8.34 1.92
N GLU A 81 8.86 8.52 2.68
CA GLU A 81 9.49 7.44 3.45
C GLU A 81 8.51 6.83 4.47
N ASN A 82 7.78 7.69 5.19
CA ASN A 82 6.78 7.26 6.17
C ASN A 82 5.63 6.49 5.52
N LEU A 83 5.15 6.93 4.36
CA LEU A 83 4.10 6.22 3.60
C LEU A 83 4.56 4.80 3.22
N VAL A 84 5.74 4.67 2.61
CA VAL A 84 6.27 3.36 2.20
C VAL A 84 6.49 2.43 3.41
N LYS A 85 6.95 2.97 4.54
CA LYS A 85 7.09 2.19 5.78
C LYS A 85 5.74 1.69 6.29
N LYS A 86 4.71 2.55 6.27
CA LYS A 86 3.35 2.19 6.67
C LYS A 86 2.79 1.07 5.80
N GLU A 87 2.84 1.23 4.47
CA GLU A 87 2.35 0.21 3.52
C GLU A 87 3.08 -1.13 3.71
N ARG A 88 4.41 -1.12 3.89
CA ARG A 88 5.17 -2.34 4.16
C ARG A 88 4.75 -3.00 5.47
N PHE A 89 4.54 -2.21 6.52
CA PHE A 89 4.12 -2.73 7.82
C PHE A 89 2.73 -3.36 7.76
N GLU A 90 1.77 -2.67 7.14
CA GLU A 90 0.40 -3.18 6.91
C GLU A 90 0.43 -4.44 6.05
N GLY A 91 1.23 -4.46 4.97
CA GLY A 91 1.41 -5.64 4.12
C GLY A 91 2.01 -6.84 4.86
N MET A 92 2.99 -6.61 5.75
CA MET A 92 3.54 -7.68 6.59
C MET A 92 2.51 -8.23 7.58
N LEU A 93 1.71 -7.35 8.20
CA LEU A 93 0.64 -7.78 9.12
C LEU A 93 -0.45 -8.58 8.39
N ALA A 94 -0.92 -8.07 7.24
CA ALA A 94 -1.90 -8.77 6.42
C ALA A 94 -1.37 -10.13 5.94
N GLY A 95 -0.13 -10.18 5.43
CA GLY A 95 0.51 -11.41 4.99
C GLY A 95 0.69 -12.43 6.13
N ARG A 96 0.97 -11.97 7.35
CA ARG A 96 1.04 -12.84 8.52
C ARG A 96 -0.34 -13.40 8.89
N GLN A 97 -1.37 -12.56 8.94
CA GLN A 97 -2.73 -13.00 9.25
C GLN A 97 -3.24 -14.00 8.21
N GLU A 98 -3.03 -13.71 6.92
CA GLU A 98 -3.38 -14.61 5.82
C GLU A 98 -2.62 -15.94 5.94
N GLY A 99 -1.32 -15.91 6.26
CA GLY A 99 -0.51 -17.11 6.46
C GLY A 99 -0.96 -17.95 7.66
N GLU A 100 -1.34 -17.31 8.77
CA GLU A 100 -1.89 -17.98 9.94
C GLU A 100 -3.26 -18.61 9.62
N HIS A 101 -4.11 -17.90 8.87
CA HIS A 101 -5.42 -18.39 8.43
C HIS A 101 -5.31 -19.56 7.44
N MET A 102 -4.48 -19.45 6.41
CA MET A 102 -4.20 -20.56 5.48
C MET A 102 -3.69 -21.81 6.20
N LYS A 103 -2.84 -21.64 7.22
CA LYS A 103 -2.36 -22.76 8.03
C LYS A 103 -3.49 -23.38 8.86
N ALA A 104 -4.35 -22.56 9.45
CA ALA A 104 -5.53 -23.01 10.19
C ALA A 104 -6.48 -23.81 9.28
N GLU A 105 -6.77 -23.31 8.08
CA GLU A 105 -7.55 -24.03 7.07
C GLU A 105 -6.92 -25.37 6.69
N GLN A 106 -5.62 -25.41 6.44
CA GLN A 106 -4.93 -26.66 6.10
C GLN A 106 -5.01 -27.69 7.23
N ILE A 107 -4.87 -27.25 8.49
CA ILE A 107 -5.05 -28.12 9.66
C ILE A 107 -6.49 -28.65 9.69
N ALA A 108 -7.49 -27.78 9.53
CA ALA A 108 -8.89 -28.17 9.52
C ALA A 108 -9.19 -29.18 8.40
N ARG A 109 -8.75 -28.92 7.16
CA ARG A 109 -8.92 -29.82 6.01
C ARG A 109 -8.30 -31.19 6.25
N ASN A 110 -7.12 -31.25 6.88
CA ASN A 110 -6.46 -32.52 7.24
C ASN A 110 -7.27 -33.28 8.30
N LEU A 111 -7.78 -32.60 9.33
CA LEU A 111 -8.57 -33.20 10.39
C LEU A 111 -9.96 -33.68 9.91
N ILE A 112 -10.61 -32.92 9.01
CA ILE A 112 -11.85 -33.33 8.37
C ILE A 112 -11.62 -34.61 7.56
N ALA A 113 -10.54 -34.66 6.76
CA ALA A 113 -10.18 -35.82 5.96
C ALA A 113 -9.92 -37.09 6.80
N MET A 114 -9.44 -36.93 8.04
CA MET A 114 -9.31 -38.07 8.97
C MET A 114 -10.67 -38.61 9.41
N GLY A 115 -11.74 -37.81 9.40
CA GLY A 115 -13.11 -38.25 9.67
C GLY A 115 -13.41 -38.64 11.12
N LEU A 116 -12.49 -38.37 12.06
CA LEU A 116 -12.59 -38.82 13.46
C LEU A 116 -13.11 -37.74 14.42
N LEU A 117 -13.19 -36.48 13.99
CA LEU A 117 -13.46 -35.33 14.86
C LEU A 117 -14.75 -34.59 14.47
N THR A 118 -15.42 -34.03 15.48
CA THR A 118 -16.55 -33.11 15.30
C THR A 118 -16.07 -31.73 14.86
N ASP A 119 -16.96 -30.92 14.28
CA ASP A 119 -16.61 -29.56 13.83
C ASP A 119 -16.10 -28.68 14.98
N ALA A 120 -16.68 -28.81 16.17
CA ALA A 120 -16.23 -28.09 17.36
C ALA A 120 -14.80 -28.49 17.80
N GLN A 121 -14.45 -29.77 17.70
CA GLN A 121 -13.09 -30.24 18.00
C GLN A 121 -12.08 -29.73 16.97
N ILE A 122 -12.48 -29.68 15.70
CA ILE A 122 -11.64 -29.18 14.61
C ILE A 122 -11.46 -27.66 14.71
N ALA A 123 -12.52 -26.92 15.01
CA ALA A 123 -12.48 -25.48 15.26
C ALA A 123 -11.49 -25.16 16.38
N THR A 124 -11.59 -25.87 17.50
CA THR A 124 -10.66 -25.73 18.64
C THR A 124 -9.21 -26.03 18.25
N ALA A 125 -8.96 -27.10 17.48
CA ALA A 125 -7.62 -27.54 17.12
C ALA A 125 -6.95 -26.69 16.03
N SER A 126 -7.75 -26.15 15.09
CA SER A 126 -7.27 -25.32 13.98
C SER A 126 -7.21 -23.83 14.34
N GLY A 127 -8.00 -23.39 15.32
CA GLY A 127 -8.19 -21.97 15.63
C GLY A 127 -9.23 -21.28 14.74
N LEU A 128 -9.97 -22.03 13.92
CA LEU A 128 -11.08 -21.53 13.11
C LEU A 128 -12.39 -21.48 13.92
N SER A 129 -13.37 -20.75 13.41
CA SER A 129 -14.75 -20.83 13.91
C SER A 129 -15.46 -22.10 13.47
N ASP A 130 -16.49 -22.50 14.21
CA ASP A 130 -17.35 -23.64 13.84
C ASP A 130 -17.98 -23.48 12.44
N ASN A 131 -18.30 -22.23 12.06
CA ASN A 131 -18.90 -21.94 10.76
C ASN A 131 -17.90 -22.14 9.62
N GLU A 132 -16.66 -21.67 9.77
CA GLU A 132 -15.60 -21.91 8.78
C GLU A 132 -15.35 -23.40 8.60
N VAL A 133 -15.26 -24.16 9.70
CA VAL A 133 -15.07 -25.61 9.62
C VAL A 133 -16.23 -26.32 8.91
N LYS A 134 -17.48 -25.90 9.14
CA LYS A 134 -18.65 -26.45 8.43
C LYS A 134 -18.56 -26.21 6.93
N VAL A 135 -18.23 -24.98 6.52
CA VAL A 135 -18.04 -24.64 5.10
C VAL A 135 -16.95 -25.51 4.49
N LEU A 136 -15.78 -25.62 5.13
CA LEU A 136 -14.68 -26.47 4.65
C LEU A 136 -15.08 -27.96 4.53
N ARG A 137 -15.94 -28.45 5.42
CA ARG A 137 -16.43 -29.83 5.40
C ARG A 137 -17.44 -30.06 4.27
N GLU A 138 -18.27 -29.07 3.96
CA GLU A 138 -19.20 -29.13 2.84
C GLU A 138 -18.44 -29.11 1.51
N GLU A 139 -17.40 -28.28 1.37
CA GLU A 139 -16.52 -28.24 0.19
C GLU A 139 -15.86 -29.59 -0.12
N GLN A 140 -15.41 -30.34 0.90
CA GLN A 140 -14.75 -31.64 0.70
C GLN A 140 -15.71 -32.80 0.37
N LYS A 141 -17.02 -32.62 0.50
CA LYS A 141 -18.02 -33.65 0.14
C LYS A 141 -18.39 -33.62 -1.34
N HIS A 142 -17.99 -32.57 -2.07
CA HIS A 142 -18.24 -32.35 -3.49
C HIS A 142 -16.99 -32.58 -4.33
#